data_AF-A0A7X7CDN6-F1
#
_entry.id   AF-A0A7X7CDN6-F1
#
_cell.length_a   1.000
_cell.length_b   1.000
_cell.length_c   1.000
_cell.angle_alpha   90.00
_cell.angle_beta   90.00
_cell.angle_gamma   90.00
#
_symmetry.space_group_name_H-M   'P 1'
#
loop_
_entity.id
_entity.type
_entity.pdbx_description
1 polymer ?
#
loop_
_entity_poly.entity_id
_entity_poly.type
_entity_poly.pdbx_seq_one_letter_code
_entity_poly.pdbx_strand_id
1 'polypeptide(L)'
;MGATTADSHRVIRVTRARENNLRDVSLEIPKRRLTVFTGVSGSGKSSLVFDTIAAESQRMINETYPAFVQGFMTSRARPEVGALEGLTTAIIVDQERLGANIRSTVGTVTDSNALLRVLFSRLGDPHVGPPQAYSFNVPTVTGAGAVTVSRGEGRTMAQKAAFSVIGGMCPRCEGTGHVQDFNI
;
A
#
# COMPACT_ATOMS: atom_id res chain seq x y z
N MET A 1 5.37 28.84 -30.65
CA MET A 1 4.44 28.04 -29.83
C MET A 1 3.85 28.95 -28.77
N GLY A 2 2.53 29.02 -28.65
CA GLY A 2 1.88 29.93 -27.69
C GLY A 2 2.05 29.46 -26.24
N ALA A 3 2.07 30.41 -25.30
CA ALA A 3 2.04 30.09 -23.88
C ALA A 3 0.77 29.28 -23.55
N THR A 4 0.96 28.16 -22.87
CA THR A 4 -0.14 27.28 -22.42
C THR A 4 -0.44 27.54 -20.95
N THR A 5 -1.60 27.10 -20.46
CA THR A 5 -1.93 27.13 -19.02
C THR A 5 -0.90 26.39 -18.16
N ALA A 6 -0.14 25.44 -18.73
CA ALA A 6 0.92 24.77 -18.00
C ALA A 6 2.09 25.72 -17.64
N ASP A 7 2.35 26.74 -18.45
CA ASP A 7 3.50 27.65 -18.28
C ASP A 7 3.33 28.64 -17.13
N SER A 8 2.12 28.79 -16.60
CA SER A 8 1.87 29.59 -15.39
C SER A 8 2.26 28.87 -14.09
N HIS A 9 2.65 27.59 -14.16
CA HIS A 9 2.97 26.78 -12.98
C HIS A 9 4.46 26.82 -12.67
N ARG A 10 4.79 26.86 -11.37
CA ARG A 10 6.18 26.70 -10.91
C ARG A 10 6.75 25.34 -11.33
N VAL A 11 8.04 25.31 -11.60
CA VAL A 11 8.80 24.11 -11.94
C VAL A 11 9.22 23.31 -10.70
N ILE A 12 9.66 22.07 -10.90
CA ILE A 12 10.52 21.36 -9.94
C ILE A 12 11.96 21.71 -10.31
N ARG A 13 12.71 22.32 -9.39
CA ARG A 13 14.10 22.74 -9.63
C ARG A 13 15.04 21.80 -8.89
N VAL A 14 15.89 21.12 -9.64
CA VAL A 14 16.98 20.27 -9.13
C VAL A 14 18.28 21.06 -9.23
N THR A 15 19.00 21.18 -8.12
CA THR A 15 20.28 21.90 -8.06
C THR A 15 21.37 20.98 -7.53
N ARG A 16 22.39 20.75 -8.35
CA ARG A 16 23.60 19.97 -8.02
C ARG A 16 23.28 18.58 -7.44
N ALA A 17 22.54 17.77 -8.18
CA ALA A 17 22.32 16.36 -7.88
C ALA A 17 23.60 15.54 -8.15
N ARG A 18 23.99 14.72 -7.18
CA ARG A 18 25.20 13.88 -7.14
C ARG A 18 24.93 12.43 -6.74
N GLU A 19 23.66 12.04 -6.57
CA GLU A 19 23.28 10.68 -6.24
C GLU A 19 23.87 9.66 -7.23
N ASN A 20 24.49 8.60 -6.71
CA ASN A 20 25.20 7.58 -7.50
C ASN A 20 26.28 8.17 -8.43
N ASN A 21 26.04 8.14 -9.75
CA ASN A 21 26.99 8.57 -10.77
C ASN A 21 26.65 9.95 -11.39
N LEU A 22 25.71 10.68 -10.80
CA LEU A 22 25.36 12.03 -11.23
C LEU A 22 26.53 12.99 -10.96
N ARG A 23 26.84 13.85 -11.95
CA ARG A 23 27.97 14.79 -11.90
C ARG A 23 27.46 16.23 -11.76
N ASP A 24 27.00 16.59 -10.56
CA ASP A 24 26.46 17.92 -10.22
C ASP A 24 25.34 18.40 -11.16
N VAL A 25 24.41 17.50 -11.47
CA VAL A 25 23.33 17.76 -12.42
C VAL A 25 22.33 18.79 -11.86
N SER A 26 22.07 19.85 -12.62
CA SER A 26 21.06 20.86 -12.29
C SER A 26 20.10 21.04 -13.47
N LEU A 27 18.80 21.03 -13.21
CA LEU A 27 17.76 21.14 -14.23
C LEU A 27 16.42 21.60 -13.65
N GLU A 28 15.53 22.04 -14.54
CA GLU A 28 14.15 22.38 -14.21
C GLU A 28 13.18 21.43 -14.92
N ILE A 29 12.22 20.89 -14.18
CA ILE A 29 11.16 20.02 -14.70
C ILE A 29 9.85 20.82 -14.68
N PRO A 30 9.23 21.10 -15.83
CA PRO A 30 7.97 21.82 -15.86
C PRO A 30 6.84 20.95 -15.33
N LYS A 31 6.01 21.52 -14.46
CA LYS A 31 4.82 20.83 -13.96
C LYS A 31 3.71 20.83 -15.01
N ARG A 32 2.78 19.87 -14.87
CA ARG A 32 1.59 19.72 -15.74
C ARG A 32 1.95 19.55 -17.22
N ARG A 33 3.12 18.98 -17.48
CA ARG A 33 3.61 18.57 -18.79
C ARG A 33 4.13 17.14 -18.70
N LEU A 34 4.12 16.44 -19.83
CA LEU A 34 4.80 15.16 -19.95
C LEU A 34 6.30 15.43 -20.14
N THR A 35 7.10 15.11 -19.13
CA THR A 35 8.56 15.14 -19.21
C THR A 35 9.09 13.73 -19.41
N VAL A 36 9.88 13.53 -20.46
CA VAL A 36 10.50 12.24 -20.75
C VAL A 36 12.01 12.36 -20.55
N PHE A 37 12.57 11.51 -19.69
CA PHE A 37 14.01 11.41 -19.49
C PHE A 37 14.56 10.30 -20.41
N THR A 38 15.37 10.69 -21.39
CA THR A 38 15.97 9.77 -22.36
C THR A 38 17.49 9.74 -22.22
N GLY A 39 18.13 8.71 -22.78
CA GLY A 39 19.59 8.52 -22.73
C GLY A 39 19.99 7.06 -22.59
N VAL A 40 21.26 6.77 -22.85
CA VAL A 40 21.83 5.41 -22.83
C VAL A 40 21.76 4.75 -21.45
N SER A 41 21.84 3.43 -21.38
CA SER A 41 21.93 2.72 -20.09
C SER A 41 23.11 3.24 -19.24
N GLY A 42 22.92 3.34 -17.94
CA GLY A 42 23.94 3.85 -17.01
C GLY A 42 24.14 5.37 -17.02
N SER A 43 23.39 6.15 -17.82
CA SER A 43 23.55 7.61 -17.88
C SER A 43 23.06 8.39 -16.64
N GLY A 44 22.57 7.70 -15.60
CA GLY A 44 22.07 8.33 -14.36
C GLY A 44 20.59 8.75 -14.37
N LYS A 45 19.79 8.37 -15.38
CA LYS A 45 18.35 8.72 -15.43
C LYS A 45 17.58 8.22 -14.21
N SER A 46 17.76 6.94 -13.88
CA SER A 46 17.10 6.33 -12.72
C SER A 46 17.58 6.96 -11.42
N SER A 47 18.88 7.26 -11.32
CA SER A 47 19.46 7.95 -10.17
C SER A 47 18.88 9.34 -9.96
N LEU A 48 18.63 10.08 -11.04
CA LEU A 48 17.97 11.37 -10.97
C LEU A 48 16.48 11.26 -10.61
N VAL A 49 15.73 10.39 -11.29
CA VAL A 49 14.27 10.33 -11.16
C VAL A 49 13.83 9.60 -9.89
N PHE A 50 14.32 8.38 -9.67
CA PHE A 50 13.88 7.52 -8.58
C PHE A 50 14.70 7.77 -7.31
N ASP A 51 16.03 7.76 -7.43
CA ASP A 51 16.92 7.80 -6.26
C ASP A 51 17.11 9.22 -5.72
N THR A 52 16.88 10.27 -6.53
CA THR A 52 16.96 11.67 -6.08
C THR A 52 15.57 12.29 -5.90
N ILE A 53 14.84 12.52 -7.00
CA ILE A 53 13.59 13.31 -6.96
C ILE A 53 12.50 12.57 -6.17
N ALA A 54 12.26 11.31 -6.51
CA ALA A 54 11.19 10.54 -5.88
C ALA A 54 11.55 10.13 -4.43
N ALA A 55 12.82 9.80 -4.17
CA ALA A 55 13.30 9.54 -2.81
C ALA A 55 13.10 10.76 -1.89
N GLU A 56 13.47 11.96 -2.34
CA GLU A 56 13.28 13.18 -1.54
C GLU A 56 11.80 13.52 -1.37
N SER A 57 10.98 13.35 -2.41
CA SER A 57 9.54 13.53 -2.28
C SER A 57 8.93 12.58 -1.25
N GLN A 58 9.33 11.30 -1.25
CA GLN A 58 8.82 10.33 -0.28
C GLN A 58 9.28 10.66 1.14
N ARG A 59 10.54 11.08 1.31
CA ARG A 59 11.10 11.52 2.59
C ARG A 59 10.30 12.68 3.19
N MET A 60 10.02 13.71 2.40
CA MET A 60 9.24 14.88 2.83
C MET A 60 7.82 14.50 3.26
N ILE A 61 7.18 13.54 2.57
CA ILE A 61 5.84 13.06 2.96
C ILE A 61 5.93 12.26 4.26
N ASN A 62 6.93 11.40 4.40
CA ASN A 62 7.12 10.58 5.60
C ASN A 62 7.28 11.47 6.86
N GLU A 63 7.95 12.62 6.73
CA GLU A 63 8.09 13.61 7.80
C GLU A 63 6.77 14.26 8.26
N THR A 64 5.71 14.19 7.44
CA THR A 64 4.39 14.70 7.82
C THR A 64 3.60 13.76 8.73
N TYR A 65 4.00 12.49 8.84
CA TYR A 65 3.35 11.53 9.73
C TYR A 65 3.80 11.68 11.19
N PRO A 66 2.98 11.28 12.18
CA PRO A 66 3.39 11.23 13.57
C PRO A 66 4.62 10.33 13.79
N ALA A 67 5.49 10.68 14.73
CA ALA A 67 6.73 9.94 15.03
C ALA A 67 6.49 8.43 15.30
N PHE A 68 5.35 8.09 15.93
CA PHE A 68 4.95 6.69 16.13
C PHE A 68 4.83 5.93 14.81
N VAL A 69 4.18 6.52 13.81
CA VAL A 69 4.00 5.90 12.48
C VAL A 69 5.33 5.84 11.73
N GLN A 70 6.15 6.89 11.83
CA GLN A 70 7.46 6.93 11.18
C GLN A 70 8.37 5.75 11.59
N GLY A 71 8.25 5.26 12.84
CA GLY A 71 9.01 4.09 13.30
C GLY A 71 8.71 2.77 12.57
N PHE A 72 7.58 2.69 11.86
CA PHE A 72 7.20 1.53 11.04
C PHE A 72 7.40 1.75 9.54
N MET A 73 7.81 2.96 9.13
CA MET A 73 7.96 3.31 7.72
C MET A 73 9.38 3.03 7.24
N THR A 74 9.51 2.61 5.99
CA THR A 74 10.82 2.51 5.35
C THR A 74 11.46 3.89 5.25
N SER A 75 12.52 4.11 6.02
CA SER A 75 13.32 5.34 5.94
C SER A 75 14.25 5.23 4.73
N ARG A 76 14.07 6.12 3.74
CA ARG A 76 15.03 6.29 2.66
C ARG A 76 16.10 7.28 3.12
N ALA A 77 17.36 6.96 2.85
CA ALA A 77 18.46 7.90 3.07
C ALA A 77 18.19 9.19 2.28
N ARG A 78 18.62 10.33 2.84
CA ARG A 78 18.52 11.60 2.14
C ARG A 78 19.44 11.55 0.90
N PRO A 79 18.93 11.81 -0.31
CA PRO A 79 19.75 11.77 -1.50
C PRO A 79 20.77 12.91 -1.54
N GLU A 80 21.88 12.67 -2.23
CA GLU A 80 22.91 13.69 -2.44
C GLU A 80 22.47 14.72 -3.49
N VAL A 81 21.80 15.77 -3.02
CA VAL A 81 21.39 16.91 -3.85
C VAL A 81 21.59 18.22 -3.09
N GLY A 82 22.04 19.26 -3.80
CA GLY A 82 22.27 20.57 -3.20
C GLY A 82 20.96 21.26 -2.76
N ALA A 83 20.00 21.36 -3.67
CA ALA A 83 18.65 21.85 -3.38
C ALA A 83 17.63 21.22 -4.31
N LEU A 84 16.43 20.97 -3.79
CA LEU A 84 15.30 20.45 -4.54
C LEU A 84 14.06 21.28 -4.18
N GLU A 85 13.61 22.12 -5.12
CA GLU A 85 12.52 23.06 -4.88
C GLU A 85 11.29 22.74 -5.73
N GLY A 86 10.12 23.15 -5.22
CA GLY A 86 8.88 22.97 -5.95
C GLY A 86 8.47 21.50 -6.08
N LEU A 87 9.00 20.59 -5.26
CA LEU A 87 8.51 19.23 -5.19
C LEU A 87 7.02 19.17 -4.84
N THR A 88 6.36 18.15 -5.36
CA THR A 88 5.02 17.72 -4.99
C THR A 88 5.08 16.24 -4.70
N THR A 89 4.07 15.71 -4.00
CA THR A 89 3.96 14.28 -3.74
C THR A 89 4.11 13.47 -5.03
N ALA A 90 5.18 12.68 -5.09
CA ALA A 90 5.45 11.77 -6.18
C ALA A 90 4.72 10.44 -5.94
N ILE A 91 3.99 9.99 -6.95
CA ILE A 91 3.50 8.61 -7.02
C ILE A 91 4.42 7.88 -7.98
N ILE A 92 5.11 6.87 -7.47
CA ILE A 92 6.06 6.07 -8.25
C ILE A 92 5.31 4.87 -8.81
N VAL A 93 5.40 4.69 -10.12
CA VAL A 93 4.94 3.46 -10.80
C VAL A 93 6.17 2.85 -11.43
N ASP A 94 6.66 1.77 -10.83
CA ASP A 94 7.86 1.05 -11.27
C ASP A 94 7.52 -0.36 -11.79
N GLN A 95 8.57 -1.17 -11.97
CA GLN A 95 8.46 -2.56 -12.44
C GLN A 95 8.56 -3.57 -11.30
N GLU A 96 8.56 -3.14 -10.03
CA GLU A 96 8.61 -4.09 -8.93
C GLU A 96 7.38 -4.98 -8.97
N ARG A 97 7.61 -6.29 -8.81
CA ARG A 97 6.50 -7.24 -8.77
C ARG A 97 5.69 -6.96 -7.51
N LEU A 98 4.39 -6.74 -7.69
CA LEU A 98 3.42 -6.83 -6.61
C LEU A 98 3.68 -8.13 -5.85
N GLY A 99 3.80 -8.03 -4.51
CA GLY A 99 4.34 -9.11 -3.68
C GLY A 99 3.83 -10.49 -4.09
N ALA A 100 4.78 -11.43 -4.28
CA ALA A 100 4.60 -12.74 -4.92
C ALA A 100 3.77 -13.74 -4.10
N ASN A 101 2.67 -13.29 -3.50
CA ASN A 101 1.69 -14.14 -2.86
C ASN A 101 0.57 -14.43 -3.87
N ILE A 102 0.16 -15.69 -3.96
CA ILE A 102 -0.96 -16.15 -4.81
C ILE A 102 -2.26 -15.41 -4.47
N ARG A 103 -2.39 -14.89 -3.24
CA ARG A 103 -3.52 -14.07 -2.78
C ARG A 103 -3.45 -12.59 -3.22
N SER A 104 -2.34 -12.15 -3.82
CA SER A 104 -2.17 -10.82 -4.42
C SER A 104 -2.73 -10.83 -5.85
N THR A 105 -3.97 -10.40 -6.00
CA THR A 105 -4.68 -10.31 -7.28
C THR A 105 -4.90 -8.85 -7.69
N VAL A 106 -5.31 -8.60 -8.93
CA VAL A 106 -5.77 -7.27 -9.36
C VAL A 106 -6.87 -6.74 -8.44
N GLY A 107 -7.79 -7.61 -8.01
CA GLY A 107 -8.87 -7.24 -7.10
C GLY A 107 -8.40 -6.79 -5.72
N THR A 108 -7.30 -7.34 -5.20
CA THR A 108 -6.75 -6.91 -3.90
C THR A 108 -5.89 -5.66 -4.03
N VAL A 109 -5.14 -5.51 -5.12
CA VAL A 109 -4.24 -4.36 -5.30
C VAL A 109 -5.00 -3.08 -5.64
N THR A 110 -6.15 -3.21 -6.30
CA THR A 110 -7.01 -2.06 -6.63
C THR A 110 -8.09 -1.79 -5.59
N ASP A 111 -8.12 -2.55 -4.48
CA ASP A 111 -9.21 -2.57 -3.49
C ASP A 111 -10.62 -2.88 -4.05
N SER A 112 -10.73 -3.23 -5.34
CA SER A 112 -12.00 -3.62 -5.96
C SER A 112 -12.67 -4.77 -5.21
N ASN A 113 -11.88 -5.76 -4.76
CA ASN A 113 -12.40 -6.88 -3.98
C ASN A 113 -12.93 -6.42 -2.61
N ALA A 114 -12.34 -5.42 -1.97
CA ALA A 114 -12.86 -4.90 -0.71
C ALA A 114 -14.26 -4.28 -0.90
N LEU A 115 -14.45 -3.50 -1.97
CA LEU A 115 -15.74 -2.92 -2.33
C LEU A 115 -16.77 -3.98 -2.71
N LEU A 116 -16.36 -4.97 -3.51
CA LEU A 116 -17.24 -6.10 -3.87
C LEU A 116 -17.71 -6.85 -2.63
N ARG A 117 -16.84 -7.10 -1.64
CA ARG A 117 -17.26 -7.75 -0.37
C ARG A 117 -18.32 -6.95 0.38
N VAL A 118 -18.23 -5.62 0.37
CA VAL A 118 -19.27 -4.77 0.96
C VAL A 118 -20.58 -4.88 0.16
N LEU A 119 -20.50 -4.84 -1.17
CA LEU A 119 -21.67 -4.99 -2.04
C LEU A 119 -22.36 -6.35 -1.85
N PHE A 120 -21.63 -7.46 -1.92
CA PHE A 120 -22.17 -8.81 -1.73
C PHE A 120 -22.71 -9.02 -0.31
N SER A 121 -22.11 -8.42 0.72
CA SER A 121 -22.66 -8.51 2.07
C SER A 121 -24.03 -7.85 2.22
N ARG A 122 -24.36 -6.87 1.36
CA ARG A 122 -25.63 -6.12 1.43
C ARG A 122 -26.68 -6.64 0.45
N LEU A 123 -26.23 -7.06 -0.74
CA LEU A 123 -27.11 -7.35 -1.88
C LEU A 123 -26.95 -8.78 -2.41
N GLY A 124 -26.01 -9.56 -1.88
CA GLY A 124 -25.78 -10.93 -2.34
C GLY A 124 -26.94 -11.84 -1.99
N ASP A 125 -27.40 -12.60 -2.98
CA ASP A 125 -28.35 -13.70 -2.82
C ASP A 125 -27.69 -14.99 -3.34
N PRO A 126 -27.46 -16.00 -2.48
CA PRO A 126 -27.79 -16.04 -1.06
C PRO A 126 -26.91 -15.09 -0.22
N HIS A 127 -27.47 -14.60 0.89
CA HIS A 127 -26.72 -13.82 1.88
C HIS A 127 -25.88 -14.74 2.77
N VAL A 128 -24.57 -14.50 2.83
CA VAL A 128 -23.59 -15.35 3.54
C VAL A 128 -23.05 -14.67 4.81
N GLY A 129 -23.33 -13.38 5.02
CA GLY A 129 -22.97 -12.66 6.24
C GLY A 129 -22.24 -11.33 6.00
N PRO A 130 -21.37 -10.88 6.94
CA PRO A 130 -20.65 -9.61 6.83
C PRO A 130 -19.57 -9.64 5.74
N PRO A 131 -18.95 -8.50 5.37
CA PRO A 131 -17.88 -8.45 4.35
C PRO A 131 -16.69 -9.39 4.60
N GLN A 132 -16.47 -9.83 5.84
CA GLN A 132 -15.44 -10.82 6.19
C GLN A 132 -15.78 -12.22 5.66
N ALA A 133 -17.07 -12.59 5.60
CA ALA A 133 -17.55 -13.86 5.08
C ALA A 133 -17.29 -14.02 3.56
N TYR A 134 -17.02 -12.92 2.85
CA TYR A 134 -16.67 -12.90 1.43
C TYR A 134 -15.16 -12.76 1.19
N SER A 135 -14.33 -12.83 2.25
CA SER A 135 -12.88 -12.68 2.13
C SER A 135 -12.16 -14.01 2.03
N PHE A 136 -11.40 -14.22 0.97
CA PHE A 136 -10.50 -15.38 0.87
C PHE A 136 -9.25 -15.26 1.78
N ASN A 137 -9.04 -14.12 2.44
CA ASN A 137 -7.91 -13.88 3.35
C ASN A 137 -8.27 -14.03 4.83
N VAL A 138 -9.54 -14.23 5.17
CA VAL A 138 -10.01 -14.29 6.57
C VAL A 138 -10.58 -15.67 6.87
N PRO A 139 -9.95 -16.49 7.73
CA PRO A 139 -10.51 -17.76 8.16
C PRO A 139 -11.70 -17.56 9.11
N THR A 140 -12.65 -18.51 9.06
CA THR A 140 -13.66 -18.60 10.11
C THR A 140 -12.98 -19.07 11.40
N VAL A 141 -13.22 -18.37 12.50
CA VAL A 141 -12.67 -18.69 13.83
C VAL A 141 -13.82 -18.97 14.79
N THR A 142 -13.70 -20.05 15.56
CA THR A 142 -14.63 -20.41 16.62
C THR A 142 -13.87 -20.60 17.93
N GLY A 143 -14.49 -20.23 19.04
CA GLY A 143 -13.92 -20.38 20.38
C GLY A 143 -15.01 -20.55 21.42
N ALA A 144 -14.71 -21.31 22.47
CA ALA A 144 -15.63 -21.49 23.59
C ALA A 144 -14.83 -21.51 24.91
N GLY A 145 -15.42 -20.94 25.96
CA GLY A 145 -14.82 -20.84 27.28
C GLY A 145 -15.86 -20.63 28.39
N ALA A 146 -15.44 -20.71 29.64
CA ALA A 146 -16.31 -20.39 30.78
C ALA A 146 -16.13 -18.91 31.15
N VAL A 147 -17.24 -18.18 31.21
CA VAL A 147 -17.31 -16.82 31.75
C VAL A 147 -17.96 -16.91 33.11
N THR A 148 -17.24 -16.47 34.12
CA THR A 148 -17.72 -16.45 35.50
C THR A 148 -18.42 -15.12 35.75
N VAL A 149 -19.74 -15.13 35.83
CA VAL A 149 -20.53 -13.91 36.08
C VAL A 149 -20.83 -13.82 37.58
N SER A 150 -20.36 -12.75 38.21
CA SER A 150 -20.72 -12.42 39.59
C SER A 150 -22.04 -11.66 39.58
N ARG A 151 -23.10 -12.25 40.12
CA ARG A 151 -24.34 -11.52 40.43
C ARG A 151 -24.33 -11.16 41.92
N GLY A 152 -24.96 -10.04 42.29
CA GLY A 152 -25.04 -9.57 43.67
C GLY A 152 -25.44 -10.67 44.67
N GLU A 153 -24.96 -10.54 45.90
CA GLU A 153 -25.01 -11.55 46.99
C GLU A 153 -24.07 -12.75 46.83
N GLY A 154 -22.81 -12.55 46.38
CA GLY A 154 -21.76 -13.57 46.49
C GLY A 154 -22.00 -14.86 45.69
N ARG A 155 -22.99 -14.87 44.79
CA ARG A 155 -23.32 -16.00 43.92
C ARG A 155 -22.55 -15.87 42.61
N THR A 156 -21.64 -16.81 42.42
CA THR A 156 -20.80 -16.90 41.23
C THR A 156 -21.34 -18.02 40.34
N MET A 157 -21.77 -17.71 39.12
CA MET A 157 -22.19 -18.72 38.14
C MET A 157 -21.21 -18.76 36.96
N ALA A 158 -20.64 -19.94 36.71
CA ALA A 158 -19.86 -20.20 35.52
C ALA A 158 -20.82 -20.48 34.34
N GLN A 159 -20.83 -19.59 33.36
CA GLN A 159 -21.61 -19.74 32.13
C GLN A 159 -20.67 -20.08 30.98
N LYS A 160 -20.94 -21.14 30.23
CA LYS A 160 -20.22 -21.38 28.97
C LYS A 160 -20.62 -20.30 27.96
N ALA A 161 -19.64 -19.58 27.45
CA ALA A 161 -19.81 -18.66 26.32
C ALA A 161 -19.05 -19.22 25.12
N ALA A 162 -19.70 -19.22 23.96
CA ALA A 162 -19.08 -19.55 22.69
C ALA A 162 -19.22 -18.35 21.76
N PHE A 163 -18.22 -18.15 20.89
CA PHE A 163 -18.26 -17.17 19.82
C PHE A 163 -17.80 -17.79 18.51
N SER A 164 -18.33 -17.25 17.42
CA SER A 164 -17.90 -17.57 16.06
C SER A 164 -17.81 -16.28 15.26
N VAL A 165 -16.69 -16.10 14.56
CA VAL A 165 -16.49 -15.03 13.59
C VAL A 165 -16.38 -15.67 12.23
N ILE A 166 -17.35 -15.36 11.35
CA ILE A 166 -17.44 -15.94 10.02
C ILE A 166 -16.44 -15.25 9.09
N GLY A 167 -15.53 -16.04 8.52
CA GLY A 167 -14.58 -15.65 7.49
C GLY A 167 -14.80 -16.46 6.20
N GLY A 168 -14.47 -15.87 5.05
CA GLY A 168 -14.70 -16.48 3.73
C GLY A 168 -13.57 -17.37 3.22
N MET A 169 -12.47 -17.53 3.97
CA MET A 169 -11.34 -18.34 3.52
C MET A 169 -11.74 -19.81 3.51
N CYS A 170 -11.64 -20.44 2.34
CA CYS A 170 -11.82 -21.88 2.21
C CYS A 170 -10.75 -22.61 3.03
N PRO A 171 -11.12 -23.50 3.96
CA PRO A 171 -10.15 -24.22 4.80
C PRO A 171 -9.33 -25.27 4.03
N ARG A 172 -9.77 -25.71 2.84
CA ARG A 172 -9.04 -26.69 2.02
C ARG A 172 -7.92 -26.07 1.20
N CYS A 173 -8.19 -24.97 0.50
CA CYS A 173 -7.20 -24.29 -0.34
C CYS A 173 -6.58 -23.06 0.34
N GLU A 174 -6.98 -22.77 1.58
CA GLU A 174 -6.61 -21.57 2.31
C GLU A 174 -6.85 -20.28 1.50
N GLY A 175 -7.91 -20.23 0.70
CA GLY A 175 -8.21 -19.05 -0.13
C GLY A 175 -7.28 -18.82 -1.32
N THR A 176 -6.47 -19.81 -1.72
CA THR A 176 -5.67 -19.74 -2.96
C THR A 176 -6.46 -20.08 -4.22
N GLY A 177 -7.66 -20.64 -4.07
CA GLY A 177 -8.52 -21.02 -5.20
C GLY A 177 -8.12 -22.33 -5.91
N HIS A 178 -7.04 -22.99 -5.49
CA HIS A 178 -6.61 -24.29 -6.01
C HIS A 178 -6.48 -25.31 -4.88
N VAL A 179 -7.02 -26.52 -5.06
CA VAL A 179 -6.73 -27.66 -4.20
C VAL A 179 -5.77 -28.57 -4.96
N GLN A 180 -4.54 -28.71 -4.49
CA GLN A 180 -3.62 -29.72 -5.05
C GLN A 180 -3.92 -31.05 -4.36
N ASP A 181 -4.89 -31.80 -4.88
CA ASP A 181 -5.19 -33.17 -4.45
C ASP A 181 -4.18 -34.16 -5.08
N PHE A 182 -2.87 -33.93 -4.91
CA PHE A 182 -1.84 -34.91 -5.27
C PHE A 182 -1.27 -35.56 -4.00
N ASN A 183 -1.85 -36.70 -3.63
CA ASN A 183 -1.20 -37.66 -2.75
C ASN A 183 -0.14 -38.41 -3.58
N ILE A 184 1.13 -38.18 -3.29
CA ILE A 184 2.24 -39.06 -3.71
C ILE A 184 2.46 -40.11 -2.61
#